data_AF-A0A2V9V1I3-F1
#
_entry.id   AF-A0A2V9V1I3-F1
#
_cell.length_a   1.000
_cell.length_b   1.000
_cell.length_c   1.000
_cell.angle_alpha   90.00
_cell.angle_beta   90.00
_cell.angle_gamma   90.00
#
_symmetry.space_group_name_H-M   'P 1'
#
loop_
_entity.id
_entity.type
_entity.pdbx_description
1 polymer ?
#
loop_
_entity_poly.entity_id
_entity_poly.type
_entity_poly.pdbx_seq_one_letter_code
_entity_poly.pdbx_strand_id
1 'polypeptide(L)' 'DAGVAAIPGAAFGASGKDFVRFSFASSTATLQEAVERILKVSSAWEGTLARR' A
#
# COMPACT_ATOMS: atom_id res chain seq x y z
N ASP A 1 -11.16 -1.45 -3.42
CA ASP A 1 -11.20 -0.04 -2.98
C ASP A 1 -10.13 0.84 -3.64
N ALA A 2 -8.82 0.67 -3.38
CA ALA A 2 -7.79 1.52 -4.01
C ALA A 2 -7.43 1.19 -5.48
N GLY A 3 -7.71 -0.03 -5.96
CA GLY A 3 -7.34 -0.46 -7.32
C GLY A 3 -5.83 -0.62 -7.53
N VAL A 4 -5.08 -1.01 -6.49
CA VAL A 4 -3.63 -1.28 -6.53
C VAL A 4 -3.37 -2.75 -6.22
N ALA A 5 -2.58 -3.43 -7.05
CA ALA A 5 -2.23 -4.83 -6.84
C ALA A 5 -1.20 -4.99 -5.71
N ALA A 6 -1.42 -5.97 -4.83
CA ALA A 6 -0.54 -6.34 -3.72
C ALA A 6 -0.49 -7.86 -3.58
N ILE A 7 0.55 -8.35 -2.92
CA ILE A 7 0.70 -9.78 -2.60
C ILE A 7 0.48 -9.97 -1.09
N PRO A 8 -0.44 -10.88 -0.68
CA PRO A 8 -0.63 -11.21 0.73
C PRO A 8 0.66 -11.74 1.36
N GLY A 9 1.04 -11.20 2.51
CA GLY A 9 2.26 -11.58 3.21
C GLY A 9 2.25 -13.03 3.68
N ALA A 10 1.07 -13.62 3.90
CA ALA A 10 0.90 -15.04 4.20
C ALA A 10 1.53 -15.97 3.14
N ALA A 11 1.66 -15.51 1.88
CA ALA A 11 2.35 -16.25 0.82
C ALA A 11 3.87 -16.43 1.07
N PHE A 12 4.45 -15.65 2.00
CA PHE A 12 5.86 -15.72 2.38
C PHE A 12 6.10 -16.44 3.72
N GLY A 13 5.07 -17.07 4.29
CA GLY A 13 5.13 -17.82 5.54
C GLY A 13 4.33 -17.19 6.68
N ALA A 14 4.27 -17.90 7.81
CA ALA A 14 3.38 -17.56 8.94
C ALA A 14 3.63 -16.15 9.51
N SER A 15 4.89 -15.70 9.55
CA SER A 15 5.26 -14.37 10.04
C SER A 15 4.74 -13.22 9.15
N GLY A 16 4.32 -13.51 7.92
CA GLY A 16 3.79 -12.51 6.99
C GLY A 16 2.27 -12.35 7.03
N LYS A 17 1.55 -13.09 7.88
CA LYS A 17 0.07 -13.17 7.84
C LYS A 17 -0.65 -11.82 7.93
N ASP A 18 -0.08 -10.86 8.66
CA ASP A 18 -0.69 -9.54 8.91
C ASP A 18 -0.09 -8.44 8.02
N PHE A 19 0.69 -8.81 7.00
CA PHE A 19 1.39 -7.89 6.11
C PHE A 19 0.96 -8.07 4.65
N VAL A 20 1.24 -7.05 3.84
CA VAL A 20 1.10 -7.09 2.37
C VAL A 20 2.37 -6.54 1.73
N ARG A 21 2.71 -7.05 0.55
CA ARG A 21 3.89 -6.61 -0.22
C ARG A 21 3.47 -5.93 -1.51
N PHE A 22 4.05 -4.76 -1.76
CA PHE A 22 3.98 -4.06 -3.05
C PHE A 22 5.30 -4.21 -3.81
N SER A 23 5.23 -4.23 -5.15
CA SER A 23 6.42 -4.25 -6.00
C SER A 23 6.81 -2.83 -6.39
N PHE A 24 8.09 -2.50 -6.29
CA PHE A 24 8.65 -1.23 -6.79
C PHE A 24 9.13 -1.30 -8.23
N ALA A 25 9.01 -2.45 -8.90
CA ALA A 25 9.42 -2.63 -10.29
C ALA A 25 8.40 -2.02 -11.28
N SER A 26 8.25 -0.70 -11.22
CA SER A 26 7.38 0.09 -12.10
C SER A 26 7.92 1.52 -12.21
N SER A 27 7.28 2.37 -13.02
CA SER A 27 7.67 3.77 -13.14
C SER A 27 7.38 4.56 -11.85
N THR A 28 8.18 5.58 -11.56
CA THR A 28 7.94 6.48 -10.41
C THR A 28 6.55 7.09 -10.46
N ALA A 29 6.05 7.47 -11.65
CA ALA A 29 4.71 8.00 -11.83
C ALA A 29 3.62 7.00 -11.41
N THR A 30 3.76 5.74 -11.80
CA THR A 30 2.82 4.67 -11.39
C THR A 30 2.87 4.43 -9.89
N LEU A 31 4.07 4.45 -9.30
CA LEU A 31 4.22 4.29 -7.85
C LEU A 31 3.58 5.46 -7.09
N GLN A 32 3.76 6.69 -7.56
CA GLN A 32 3.15 7.88 -6.97
C GLN A 32 1.62 7.80 -6.99
N GLU A 33 1.05 7.45 -8.14
CA GLU A 33 -0.41 7.29 -8.29
C GLU A 33 -0.95 6.18 -7.37
N ALA A 34 -0.25 5.05 -7.27
CA ALA A 34 -0.64 3.97 -6.39
C ALA A 34 -0.68 4.42 -4.91
N VAL A 35 0.31 5.19 -4.48
CA VAL A 35 0.36 5.77 -3.13
C VAL A 35 -0.83 6.71 -2.89
N GLU A 36 -1.12 7.60 -3.83
CA GLU A 36 -2.27 8.52 -3.73
C GLU A 36 -3.61 7.78 -3.61
N ARG A 37 -3.80 6.71 -4.39
CA ARG A 37 -5.01 5.88 -4.33
C ARG A 37 -5.14 5.15 -2.99
N ILE A 38 -4.04 4.63 -2.45
CA ILE A 38 -4.00 3.99 -1.13
C ILE A 38 -4.36 5.00 -0.03
N LEU A 39 -3.80 6.22 -0.09
CA LEU A 39 -4.08 7.28 0.86
C LEU A 39 -5.57 7.64 0.92
N LYS A 40 -6.24 7.72 -0.23
CA LYS A 40 -7.69 8.07 -0.31
C LYS A 40 -8.62 7.09 0.39
N VAL A 41 -8.19 5.84 0.58
CA VAL A 41 -9.03 4.80 1.20
C VAL A 41 -8.52 4.37 2.58
N SER A 42 -7.36 4.88 3.00
CA SER A 42 -6.74 4.53 4.28
C SER A 42 -7.20 5.48 5.38
N SER A 43 -8.30 5.14 6.05
CA SER A 43 -8.80 5.89 7.22
C SER A 43 -7.78 5.97 8.36
N ALA A 44 -6.91 4.96 8.49
CA ALA A 44 -5.84 4.94 9.48
C ALA A 44 -4.73 5.97 9.18
N TRP A 45 -4.55 6.39 7.92
CA TRP A 45 -3.47 7.30 7.51
C TRP A 45 -3.94 8.76 7.41
N GLU A 46 -5.25 9.03 7.55
CA GLU A 46 -5.80 10.39 7.60
C GLU A 46 -5.10 11.26 8.66
N GLY A 47 -4.80 10.69 9.83
CA GLY A 47 -4.10 11.39 10.92
C GLY A 47 -2.59 11.61 10.71
N THR A 48 -1.97 10.96 9.71
CA THR A 48 -0.54 11.09 9.40
C THR A 48 -0.28 12.26 8.45
N LEU A 49 -1.19 12.52 7.51
CA LEU A 49 -1.13 13.67 6.61
C LEU A 49 -1.45 15.00 7.32
N ALA A 50 -2.38 14.99 8.30
CA ALA A 50 -2.73 16.17 9.08
C ALA A 50 -1.60 16.68 10.01
N ARG A 51 -0.49 15.93 10.13
CA ARG A 51 0.64 16.22 11.02
C ARG A 51 1.91 16.65 10.27
N ARG A 52 1.84 16.81 8.95
CA ARG A 52 2.89 17.38 8.10
C ARG A 52 2.57 18.84 7.79
#